data_AF-A0A538Q398-F1
#
_entry.id   AF-A0A538Q398-F1
#
_cell.length_a   1.000
_cell.length_b   1.000
_cell.length_c   1.000
_cell.angle_alpha   90.00
_cell.angle_beta   90.00
_cell.angle_gamma   90.00
#
_symmetry.space_group_name_H-M   'P 1'
#
loop_
_entity.id
_entity.type
_entity.pdbx_description
1 polymer ?
#
loop_
_entity_poly.entity_id
_entity_poly.type
_entity_poly.pdbx_seq_one_letter_code
_entity_poly.pdbx_strand_id
1 'polypeptide(L)'
;MARVVLAIAAAALVGAALPSPGLFVALGLGIAAAGGGWLGYRRPGPGFARLAGAAAIALGTLACLLGALRVVLALAALDRIDRLLG
;
A
#
# COMPACT_ATOMS: atom_id res chain seq x y z
N MET A 1 -2.77 -6.31 -18.33
CA MET A 1 -2.64 -5.22 -17.32
C MET A 1 -3.18 -5.61 -15.95
N ALA A 2 -4.45 -6.01 -15.80
CA ALA A 2 -5.04 -6.34 -14.50
C ALA A 2 -4.21 -7.33 -13.64
N ARG A 3 -3.66 -8.39 -14.23
CA ARG A 3 -2.80 -9.37 -13.52
C ARG A 3 -1.51 -8.76 -12.96
N VAL A 4 -0.91 -7.82 -13.69
CA VAL A 4 0.33 -7.13 -13.29
C VAL A 4 0.05 -6.19 -12.11
N VAL A 5 -1.08 -5.47 -12.15
CA VAL A 5 -1.48 -4.55 -11.07
C VAL A 5 -1.81 -5.33 -9.79
N LEU A 6 -2.47 -6.50 -9.90
CA LEU A 6 -2.71 -7.39 -8.76
C LEU A 6 -1.40 -7.95 -8.17
N ALA A 7 -0.43 -8.33 -9.00
CA ALA A 7 0.88 -8.78 -8.53
C ALA A 7 1.64 -7.67 -7.78
N ILE A 8 1.56 -6.43 -8.26
CA ILE A 8 2.14 -5.24 -7.59
C ILE A 8 1.45 -5.00 -6.23
N ALA A 9 0.12 -5.11 -6.17
CA ALA A 9 -0.63 -4.96 -4.92
C ALA A 9 -0.27 -6.05 -3.89
N ALA A 10 -0.09 -7.29 -4.32
CA ALA A 10 0.36 -8.38 -3.46
C ALA A 10 1.80 -8.16 -2.96
N ALA A 11 2.70 -7.72 -3.85
CA ALA A 11 4.07 -7.38 -3.48
C ALA A 11 4.14 -6.19 -2.49
N ALA A 12 3.23 -5.21 -2.60
CA ALA A 12 3.10 -4.11 -1.64
C ALA A 12 2.72 -4.61 -0.23
N LEU A 13 1.78 -5.57 -0.14
CA LEU A 13 1.38 -6.19 1.13
C LEU A 13 2.50 -7.02 1.76
N VAL A 14 3.26 -7.75 0.95
CA VAL A 14 4.45 -8.47 1.43
C VAL A 14 5.49 -7.46 1.93
N GLY A 15 5.75 -6.38 1.17
CA GLY A 15 6.64 -5.30 1.60
C GLY A 15 6.24 -4.68 2.94
N ALA A 16 4.93 -4.53 3.19
CA ALA A 16 4.42 -4.00 4.45
C ALA A 16 4.72 -4.92 5.65
N ALA A 17 4.95 -6.22 5.43
CA ALA A 17 5.33 -7.16 6.48
C ALA A 17 6.83 -7.08 6.84
N LEU A 18 7.71 -6.67 5.91
CA LEU A 18 9.16 -6.61 6.12
C LEU A 18 9.59 -5.44 7.04
N PRO A 19 10.75 -5.56 7.73
CA PRO A 19 11.35 -4.45 8.49
C PRO A 19 11.83 -3.30 7.59
N SER A 20 12.12 -2.15 8.22
CA SER A 20 12.42 -0.78 7.72
C SER A 20 12.50 -0.51 6.20
N PRO A 21 13.33 -1.16 5.36
CA PRO A 21 13.30 -0.95 3.90
C PRO A 21 11.99 -1.38 3.23
N GLY A 22 11.25 -2.34 3.81
CA GLY A 22 9.99 -2.84 3.28
C GLY A 22 8.88 -1.78 3.21
N LEU A 23 8.94 -0.76 4.07
CA LEU A 23 7.94 0.32 4.12
C LEU A 23 7.96 1.20 2.87
N PHE A 24 9.15 1.53 2.35
CA PHE A 24 9.28 2.33 1.13
C PHE A 24 8.79 1.57 -0.09
N VAL A 25 9.07 0.27 -0.13
CA VAL A 25 8.58 -0.65 -1.19
C VAL A 25 7.06 -0.79 -1.11
N ALA A 26 6.49 -0.93 0.09
CA ALA A 26 5.04 -0.98 0.30
C ALA A 26 4.32 0.30 -0.13
N LEU A 27 4.88 1.47 0.22
CA LEU A 27 4.34 2.78 -0.19
C LEU A 27 4.42 2.97 -1.71
N GLY A 28 5.59 2.73 -2.31
CA GLY A 28 5.80 2.89 -3.75
C GLY A 28 4.92 1.95 -4.57
N LEU A 29 4.89 0.65 -4.22
CA LEU A 29 4.05 -0.34 -4.90
C LEU A 29 2.55 -0.12 -4.62
N GLY A 30 2.18 0.32 -3.41
CA GLY A 30 0.80 0.65 -3.07
C GLY A 30 0.24 1.80 -3.91
N ILE A 31 1.02 2.87 -4.08
CA ILE A 31 0.67 4.00 -4.94
C ILE A 31 0.61 3.57 -6.41
N ALA A 32 1.57 2.77 -6.89
CA ALA A 32 1.57 2.24 -8.25
C ALA A 32 0.36 1.33 -8.52
N ALA A 33 -0.02 0.48 -7.55
CA ALA A 33 -1.21 -0.37 -7.63
C ALA A 33 -2.50 0.45 -7.65
N ALA A 34 -2.60 1.50 -6.82
CA ALA A 34 -3.76 2.39 -6.80
C ALA A 34 -3.89 3.20 -8.10
N GLY A 35 -2.80 3.78 -8.60
CA GLY A 35 -2.79 4.51 -9.87
C GLY A 35 -3.10 3.60 -11.07
N GLY A 36 -2.46 2.42 -11.13
CA GLY A 36 -2.72 1.44 -12.19
C GLY A 36 -4.13 0.85 -12.13
N GLY A 37 -4.65 0.60 -10.93
CA GLY A 37 -6.02 0.14 -10.69
C GLY A 37 -7.06 1.18 -11.10
N TRP A 38 -6.82 2.46 -10.80
CA TRP A 38 -7.69 3.58 -11.21
C TRP A 38 -7.75 3.74 -12.73
N LEU A 39 -6.61 3.69 -13.41
CA LEU A 39 -6.53 3.76 -14.86
C LEU A 39 -7.26 2.57 -15.52
N GLY A 40 -7.14 1.38 -14.93
CA GLY A 40 -7.85 0.17 -15.35
C GLY A 40 -9.36 0.21 -15.09
N TYR A 41 -9.78 0.81 -13.98
CA TYR A 41 -11.19 0.95 -13.61
C TYR A 41 -11.94 1.94 -14.51
N ARG A 42 -11.27 3.02 -14.93
CA ARG A 42 -11.82 4.07 -15.80
C ARG A 42 -11.96 3.65 -17.27
N ARG A 43 -11.20 2.67 -17.75
CA ARG A 43 -11.31 2.23 -19.15
C ARG A 43 -12.58 1.38 -19.34
N PRO A 44 -13.41 1.67 -20.36
CA PRO A 44 -14.51 0.80 -20.71
C PRO A 44 -13.97 -0.57 -21.15
N GLY A 45 -14.45 -1.64 -20.54
CA GLY A 45 -13.94 -2.99 -20.72
C GLY A 45 -14.72 -4.01 -19.88
N PRO A 46 -14.40 -5.31 -20.01
CA PRO A 46 -15.12 -6.39 -19.34
C PRO A 46 -15.16 -6.18 -17.82
N GLY A 47 -16.30 -6.46 -17.18
CA GLY A 47 -16.55 -6.16 -15.76
C GLY A 47 -15.49 -6.73 -14.80
N PHE A 48 -14.91 -7.88 -15.13
CA PHE A 48 -13.83 -8.49 -14.37
C PHE A 48 -12.57 -7.61 -14.28
N ALA A 49 -12.25 -6.86 -15.34
CA ALA A 49 -11.10 -5.95 -15.35
C ALA A 49 -11.31 -4.74 -14.42
N ARG A 50 -12.56 -4.27 -14.29
CA ARG A 50 -12.93 -3.19 -13.36
C ARG A 50 -12.90 -3.68 -11.91
N LEU A 51 -13.39 -4.89 -11.64
CA LEU A 51 -13.30 -5.52 -10.32
C LEU A 51 -11.83 -5.71 -9.89
N ALA A 52 -10.98 -6.20 -10.79
CA ALA A 52 -9.54 -6.33 -10.53
C ALA A 52 -8.85 -4.97 -10.28
N GLY A 53 -9.27 -3.93 -11.00
CA GLY A 53 -8.81 -2.55 -10.76
C GLY A 53 -9.22 -2.03 -9.38
N ALA A 54 -10.47 -2.23 -8.98
CA ALA A 54 -10.96 -1.84 -7.64
C ALA A 54 -10.24 -2.60 -6.52
N ALA A 55 -10.04 -3.91 -6.69
CA ALA A 55 -9.28 -4.73 -5.73
C ALA A 55 -7.83 -4.24 -5.58
N ALA A 56 -7.17 -3.90 -6.69
CA ALA A 56 -5.82 -3.34 -6.63
C ALA A 56 -5.74 -1.99 -5.89
N ILE A 57 -6.74 -1.12 -6.05
CA ILE A 57 -6.83 0.15 -5.31
C ILE A 57 -7.00 -0.14 -3.81
N ALA A 58 -7.93 -1.02 -3.44
CA ALA A 58 -8.19 -1.37 -2.04
C ALA A 58 -6.95 -1.98 -1.37
N LEU A 59 -6.27 -2.90 -2.03
CA LEU A 59 -5.05 -3.54 -1.51
C LEU A 59 -3.88 -2.55 -1.45
N GLY A 60 -3.71 -1.70 -2.46
CA GLY A 60 -2.65 -0.68 -2.46
C GLY A 60 -2.84 0.38 -1.38
N THR A 61 -4.07 0.82 -1.14
CA THR A 61 -4.40 1.77 -0.06
C THR A 61 -4.25 1.15 1.32
N LEU A 62 -4.62 -0.12 1.51
CA LEU A 62 -4.36 -0.87 2.74
C LEU A 62 -2.87 -1.00 3.03
N ALA A 63 -2.04 -1.32 2.03
CA ALA A 63 -0.60 -1.40 2.20
C ALA A 63 0.01 -0.04 2.62
N CYS A 64 -0.43 1.07 2.03
CA CYS A 64 -0.02 2.40 2.44
C CYS A 64 -0.46 2.74 3.87
N LEU A 65 -1.70 2.41 4.26
CA LEU A 65 -2.20 2.65 5.62
C LEU A 65 -1.41 1.87 6.66
N LEU A 66 -1.13 0.59 6.41
CA LEU A 66 -0.30 -0.23 7.30
C LEU A 66 1.12 0.34 7.43
N GLY A 67 1.68 0.81 6.31
CA GLY A 67 3.00 1.47 6.32
C GLY A 67 3.00 2.76 7.14
N ALA A 68 2.01 3.62 6.93
CA ALA A 68 1.85 4.87 7.68
C ALA A 68 1.62 4.62 9.18
N LEU A 69 0.78 3.64 9.54
CA LEU A 69 0.52 3.27 10.92
C LEU A 69 1.80 2.85 11.65
N ARG A 70 2.66 2.06 10.99
CA ARG A 70 3.97 1.69 11.56
C ARG A 70 4.85 2.91 11.85
N VAL A 71 4.89 3.89 10.94
CA VAL A 71 5.64 5.13 11.15
C VAL A 71 5.06 5.93 12.31
N VAL A 72 3.73 6.08 12.38
CA VAL A 72 3.07 6.79 13.49
C VAL A 72 3.33 6.13 14.83
N LEU A 73 3.28 4.79 14.90
CA LEU A 73 3.59 4.05 16.12
C LEU A 73 5.05 4.22 16.55
N ALA A 74 5.98 4.22 15.59
CA ALA A 74 7.40 4.46 15.87
C ALA A 74 7.63 5.89 16.42
N LEU A 75 7.00 6.90 15.81
CA LEU A 75 7.06 8.28 16.29
C LEU A 75 6.41 8.43 17.67
N ALA A 76 5.25 7.80 17.90
CA ALA A 76 4.58 7.82 19.20
C ALA A 76 5.41 7.12 20.30
N ALA A 77 6.14 6.06 19.96
CA ALA A 77 7.05 5.40 20.88
C ALA A 77 8.25 6.31 21.21
N LEU A 78 8.83 6.99 20.21
CA LEU A 78 9.91 7.95 20.41
C LEU A 78 9.46 9.13 21.29
N ASP A 79 8.33 9.77 20.97
CA ASP A 79 7.76 10.85 21.77
C ASP A 79 7.49 10.40 23.22
N ARG A 80 7.06 9.15 23.42
CA ARG A 80 6.86 8.60 24.75
C ARG A 80 8.19 8.35 25.49
N ILE A 81 9.24 7.92 24.80
CA ILE A 81 10.58 7.75 25.39
C ILE A 81 11.18 9.12 25.74
N ASP A 82 11.04 10.11 24.86
CA ASP A 82 11.50 11.48 25.06
C ASP A 82 10.88 12.06 26.34
N ARG A 83 9.54 11.96 26.48
CA ARG A 83 8.83 12.37 27.70
C ARG A 83 9.25 11.64 28.98
N LEU A 84 9.82 10.44 28.87
CA LEU A 84 10.32 9.68 30.03
C LEU A 84 11.78 10.02 30.37
N LEU A 85 12.56 10.50 29.40
CA LEU A 85 14.00 10.76 29.55
C LEU A 85 14.34 12.25 29.73
N GLY A 86 13.48 13.17 29.29
CA GLY A 86 13.60 14.61 29.52
C GLY A 86 13.87 15.40 28.25
#